data_AF-M0AUH5-F1
#
_entry.id   AF-M0AUH5-F1
#
_cell.length_a   1.000
_cell.length_b   1.000
_cell.length_c   1.000
_cell.angle_alpha   90.00
_cell.angle_beta   90.00
_cell.angle_gamma   90.00
#
_symmetry.space_group_name_H-M   'P 1'
#
loop_
_entity.id
_entity.type
_entity.pdbx_description
1 polymer ?
#
loop_
_entity_poly.entity_id
_entity_poly.type
_entity_poly.pdbx_seq_one_letter_code
_entity_poly.pdbx_strand_id
1 'polypeptide(L)'
;MSVQTGRQSEPELSFSDKELLDLALAWITLSVAFALMLAPIHRGATMGSFILMVGLSFVTVGVAFLLHELAHKVVAIEHGQIAEFRADYQMLFMAIMSALIGFLFAAPGAVYHRGRITKRENAMISLAGPITNLLLALLFLPLMIFPNLLGTIGQMGVWINLFLAAFNMIPFGPLDGKSIYNWNKGVFALVFIPSILLAGYVVLFVGLF
;
A
#
# COMPACT_ATOMS: atom_id res chain seq x y z
N MET A 1 -49.00 12.26 -14.83
CA MET A 1 -47.72 11.66 -15.24
C MET A 1 -46.68 12.01 -14.19
N SER A 2 -46.44 11.14 -13.20
CA SER A 2 -45.40 11.33 -12.19
C SER A 2 -44.07 10.88 -12.79
N VAL A 3 -43.16 11.83 -12.97
CA VAL A 3 -41.77 11.54 -13.32
C VAL A 3 -41.15 10.88 -12.09
N GLN A 4 -41.00 9.56 -12.11
CA GLN A 4 -40.09 8.87 -11.21
C GLN A 4 -38.68 9.34 -11.57
N THR A 5 -38.21 10.37 -10.87
CA THR A 5 -36.78 10.67 -10.79
C THR A 5 -36.13 9.50 -10.05
N GLY A 6 -35.69 8.50 -10.81
CA GLY A 6 -34.78 7.49 -10.30
C GLY A 6 -33.56 8.20 -9.75
N ARG A 7 -33.50 8.38 -8.42
CA ARG A 7 -32.24 8.70 -7.74
C ARG A 7 -31.27 7.64 -8.20
N GLN A 8 -30.27 8.03 -9.00
CA GLN A 8 -29.09 7.21 -9.14
C GLN A 8 -28.58 7.00 -7.72
N SER A 9 -28.66 5.76 -7.23
CA SER A 9 -28.12 5.40 -5.93
C SER A 9 -26.65 5.82 -5.93
N GLU A 10 -26.30 6.75 -5.05
CA GLU A 10 -24.91 7.11 -4.83
C GLU A 10 -24.13 5.83 -4.52
N PRO A 11 -22.95 5.61 -5.12
CA PRO A 11 -22.19 4.40 -4.85
C PRO A 11 -21.84 4.35 -3.37
N GLU A 12 -22.23 3.26 -2.72
CA GLU A 12 -21.96 3.01 -1.31
C GLU A 12 -20.70 2.17 -1.15
N LEU A 13 -19.98 2.36 -0.03
CA LEU A 13 -18.85 1.52 0.34
C LEU A 13 -19.34 0.09 0.59
N SER A 14 -19.09 -0.78 -0.38
CA SER A 14 -19.45 -2.20 -0.34
C SER A 14 -18.26 -3.04 -0.77
N PHE A 15 -18.13 -4.24 -0.22
CA PHE A 15 -17.07 -5.18 -0.55
C PHE A 15 -17.69 -6.46 -1.09
N SER A 16 -17.18 -6.93 -2.23
CA SER A 16 -17.59 -8.23 -2.76
C SER A 16 -16.84 -9.35 -2.05
N ASP A 17 -17.41 -10.56 -2.02
CA ASP A 17 -16.72 -11.74 -1.46
C ASP A 17 -15.38 -11.99 -2.15
N LYS A 18 -15.34 -11.74 -3.47
CA LYS A 18 -14.11 -11.88 -4.25
C LYS A 18 -13.07 -10.82 -3.90
N GLU A 19 -13.48 -9.58 -3.67
CA GLU A 19 -12.59 -8.51 -3.24
C GLU A 19 -11.99 -8.79 -1.85
N LEU A 20 -12.81 -9.24 -0.91
CA LEU A 20 -12.33 -9.63 0.42
C LEU A 20 -11.32 -10.77 0.34
N LEU A 21 -11.57 -11.76 -0.52
CA LEU A 21 -10.64 -12.85 -0.79
C LEU A 21 -9.33 -12.32 -1.42
N ASP A 22 -9.43 -11.48 -2.45
CA ASP A 22 -8.28 -10.90 -3.14
C ASP A 22 -7.42 -10.06 -2.18
N LEU A 23 -8.05 -9.23 -1.32
CA LEU A 23 -7.37 -8.46 -0.27
C LEU A 23 -6.69 -9.38 0.75
N ALA A 24 -7.37 -10.43 1.22
CA ALA A 24 -6.82 -11.38 2.17
C ALA A 24 -5.61 -12.13 1.58
N LEU A 25 -5.71 -12.58 0.33
CA LEU A 25 -4.62 -13.26 -0.37
C LEU A 25 -3.43 -12.33 -0.59
N ALA A 26 -3.66 -11.09 -1.00
CA ALA A 26 -2.60 -10.09 -1.13
C ALA A 26 -1.92 -9.80 0.21
N TRP A 27 -2.70 -9.58 1.27
CA TRP A 27 -2.19 -9.34 2.63
C TRP A 27 -1.31 -10.49 3.11
N ILE A 28 -1.81 -11.73 3.06
CA ILE A 28 -1.05 -12.92 3.48
C ILE A 28 0.22 -13.08 2.64
N THR A 29 0.09 -12.98 1.32
CA THR A 29 1.21 -13.18 0.39
C THR A 29 2.32 -12.16 0.61
N LEU A 30 1.99 -10.87 0.73
CA LEU A 30 2.98 -9.83 0.99
C LEU A 30 3.67 -10.03 2.33
N SER A 31 2.92 -10.44 3.36
CA SER A 31 3.49 -10.71 4.69
C SER A 31 4.51 -11.85 4.65
N VAL A 32 4.21 -12.91 3.91
CA VAL A 32 5.13 -14.04 3.71
C VAL A 32 6.31 -13.65 2.84
N ALA A 33 6.10 -12.89 1.76
CA ALA A 33 7.16 -12.43 0.86
C ALA A 33 8.18 -11.55 1.61
N PHE A 34 7.72 -10.59 2.41
CA PHE A 34 8.62 -9.78 3.24
C PHE A 34 9.36 -10.61 4.28
N ALA A 35 8.69 -11.57 4.93
CA ALA A 35 9.35 -12.47 5.87
C ALA A 35 10.42 -13.35 5.21
N LEU A 36 10.18 -13.83 3.98
CA LEU A 36 11.17 -14.57 3.20
C LEU A 36 12.37 -13.71 2.81
N MET A 37 12.18 -12.41 2.58
CA MET A 37 13.26 -11.48 2.26
C MET A 37 14.09 -11.13 3.50
N LEU A 38 13.44 -10.87 4.64
CA LEU A 38 14.09 -10.35 5.85
C LEU A 38 14.61 -11.45 6.80
N ALA A 39 13.92 -12.58 6.86
CA ALA A 39 14.30 -13.75 7.66
C ALA A 39 14.29 -15.02 6.78
N PRO A 40 15.16 -15.13 5.76
CA PRO A 40 15.12 -16.18 4.75
C PRO A 40 15.38 -17.56 5.36
N ILE A 41 14.31 -18.32 5.61
CA ILE A 41 14.39 -19.69 6.17
C ILE A 41 15.20 -20.63 5.27
N HIS A 42 15.14 -20.42 3.96
CA HIS A 42 15.89 -21.18 2.96
C HIS A 42 17.40 -20.85 2.93
N ARG A 43 17.85 -19.78 3.60
CA ARG A 43 19.27 -19.39 3.72
C ARG A 43 19.82 -19.52 5.13
N GLY A 44 19.12 -20.25 6.01
CA GLY A 44 19.58 -20.54 7.36
C GLY A 44 18.97 -19.70 8.48
N ALA A 45 17.96 -18.86 8.21
CA ALA A 45 17.18 -18.27 9.30
C ALA A 45 16.42 -19.36 10.07
N THR A 46 16.28 -19.19 11.38
CA THR A 46 15.55 -20.14 12.22
C THR A 46 14.05 -20.10 11.94
N MET A 47 13.34 -21.20 12.19
CA MET A 47 11.88 -21.23 12.10
C MET A 47 11.23 -20.17 13.01
N GLY A 48 11.77 -19.97 14.22
CA GLY A 48 11.27 -18.96 15.15
C GLY A 48 11.38 -17.53 14.63
N SER A 49 12.55 -17.16 14.09
CA SER A 49 12.75 -15.84 13.47
C SER A 49 11.87 -15.62 12.25
N PHE A 50 11.64 -16.66 11.44
CA PHE A 50 10.77 -16.57 10.27
C PHE A 50 9.31 -16.34 10.68
N ILE A 51 8.78 -17.14 11.62
CA ILE A 51 7.40 -16.99 12.12
C ILE A 51 7.20 -15.61 12.75
N LEU A 52 8.17 -15.15 13.55
CA LEU A 52 8.13 -13.80 14.13
C LEU A 52 8.07 -12.74 13.03
N MET A 53 8.89 -12.86 11.99
CA MET A 53 8.93 -11.91 10.88
C MET A 53 7.65 -11.94 10.04
N VAL A 54 7.01 -13.10 9.87
CA VAL A 54 5.67 -13.19 9.25
C VAL A 54 4.66 -12.41 10.09
N GLY A 55 4.64 -12.59 11.41
CA GLY A 55 3.74 -11.87 12.31
C GLY A 55 3.96 -10.36 12.28
N LEU A 56 5.23 -9.92 12.31
CA LEU A 56 5.61 -8.52 12.20
C LEU A 56 5.21 -7.92 10.84
N SER A 57 5.47 -8.63 9.75
CA SER A 57 5.09 -8.18 8.40
C SER A 57 3.57 -8.12 8.23
N PHE A 58 2.83 -9.03 8.87
CA PHE A 58 1.37 -9.05 8.84
C PHE A 58 0.75 -7.78 9.43
N VAL A 59 1.28 -7.30 10.57
CA VAL A 59 0.78 -6.09 11.24
C VAL A 59 1.38 -4.78 10.71
N THR A 60 2.45 -4.84 9.93
CA THR A 60 3.10 -3.66 9.36
C THR A 60 2.84 -3.55 7.86
N VAL A 61 3.48 -4.40 7.04
CA VAL A 61 3.31 -4.45 5.57
C VAL A 61 1.85 -4.63 5.20
N GLY A 62 1.20 -5.60 5.82
CA GLY A 62 -0.17 -5.93 5.49
C GLY A 62 -1.15 -4.80 5.79
N VAL A 63 -0.99 -4.14 6.94
CA VAL A 63 -1.81 -2.96 7.32
C VAL A 63 -1.51 -1.77 6.41
N ALA A 64 -0.25 -1.51 6.09
CA ALA A 64 0.15 -0.43 5.19
C ALA A 64 -0.46 -0.61 3.79
N PHE A 65 -0.32 -1.81 3.21
CA PHE A 65 -0.94 -2.16 1.94
C PHE A 65 -2.46 -2.06 1.97
N LEU A 66 -3.11 -2.67 2.98
CA LEU A 66 -4.57 -2.69 3.04
C LEU A 66 -5.14 -1.28 3.10
N LEU A 67 -4.63 -0.45 4.01
CA LEU A 67 -5.15 0.90 4.18
C LEU A 67 -4.85 1.79 2.97
N HIS A 68 -3.72 1.56 2.28
CA HIS A 68 -3.40 2.21 1.01
C HIS A 68 -4.46 1.91 -0.07
N GLU A 69 -4.77 0.65 -0.32
CA GLU A 69 -5.77 0.25 -1.33
C GLU A 69 -7.18 0.68 -0.94
N LEU A 70 -7.53 0.57 0.35
CA LEU A 70 -8.81 1.06 0.85
C LEU A 70 -8.95 2.57 0.66
N ALA A 71 -7.88 3.34 0.83
CA ALA A 71 -7.92 4.79 0.58
C ALA A 71 -8.23 5.12 -0.89
N HIS A 72 -7.61 4.41 -1.85
CA HIS A 72 -7.96 4.53 -3.26
C HIS A 72 -9.45 4.27 -3.50
N LYS A 73 -9.96 3.17 -2.92
CA LYS A 73 -11.36 2.78 -3.06
C LYS A 73 -12.31 3.82 -2.46
N VAL A 74 -12.06 4.27 -1.23
CA VAL A 74 -12.91 5.24 -0.54
C VAL A 74 -12.99 6.54 -1.35
N VAL A 75 -11.85 7.09 -1.79
CA VAL A 75 -11.83 8.32 -2.57
C VAL A 75 -12.47 8.14 -3.95
N ALA A 76 -12.35 6.96 -4.57
CA ALA A 76 -13.04 6.67 -5.82
C ALA A 76 -14.57 6.67 -5.64
N ILE A 77 -15.06 6.09 -4.54
CA ILE A 77 -16.50 6.04 -4.22
C ILE A 77 -17.04 7.44 -3.89
N GLU A 78 -16.29 8.26 -3.14
CA GLU A 78 -16.62 9.67 -2.90
C GLU A 78 -16.74 10.47 -4.19
N HIS A 79 -16.01 10.09 -5.24
CA HIS A 79 -16.13 10.65 -6.59
C HIS A 79 -17.18 9.95 -7.47
N GLY A 80 -18.14 9.25 -6.87
CA GLY A 80 -19.26 8.64 -7.59
C GLY A 80 -18.86 7.43 -8.43
N GLN A 81 -17.72 6.80 -8.16
CA GLN A 81 -17.28 5.60 -8.89
C GLN A 81 -17.69 4.32 -8.16
N ILE A 82 -17.92 3.27 -8.93
CA ILE A 82 -17.93 1.91 -8.38
C ILE A 82 -16.48 1.41 -8.41
N ALA A 83 -15.92 1.04 -7.27
CA ALA A 83 -14.53 0.64 -7.13
C ALA A 83 -14.39 -0.71 -6.43
N GLU A 84 -13.49 -1.56 -6.92
CA GLU A 84 -13.24 -2.89 -6.36
C GLU A 84 -11.76 -3.24 -6.49
N PHE A 85 -11.12 -3.67 -5.39
CA PHE A 85 -9.78 -4.22 -5.44
C PHE A 85 -9.77 -5.59 -6.13
N ARG A 86 -8.78 -5.80 -7.01
CA ARG A 86 -8.51 -7.10 -7.63
C ARG A 86 -7.04 -7.43 -7.46
N ALA A 87 -6.76 -8.61 -6.91
CA ALA A 87 -5.40 -9.11 -6.79
C ALA A 87 -4.86 -9.56 -8.16
N ASP A 88 -3.59 -9.27 -8.42
CA ASP A 88 -2.86 -9.85 -9.54
C ASP A 88 -2.08 -11.07 -9.03
N TYR A 89 -2.65 -12.25 -9.26
CA TYR A 89 -2.09 -13.52 -8.83
C TYR A 89 -0.71 -13.82 -9.42
N GLN A 90 -0.42 -13.34 -10.64
CA GLN A 90 0.89 -13.51 -11.24
C GLN A 90 1.91 -12.66 -10.51
N MET A 91 1.57 -11.42 -10.18
CA MET A 91 2.43 -10.52 -9.43
C MET A 91 2.59 -10.94 -7.97
N LEU A 92 1.56 -11.51 -7.34
CA LEU A 92 1.65 -12.14 -6.02
C LEU A 92 2.60 -13.34 -6.02
N PHE A 93 2.53 -14.19 -7.05
CA PHE A 93 3.49 -15.27 -7.23
C PHE A 93 4.92 -14.74 -7.44
N MET A 94 5.09 -13.71 -8.28
CA MET A 94 6.37 -13.06 -8.50
C MET A 94 6.93 -12.41 -7.23
N ALA A 95 6.09 -11.88 -6.34
CA ALA A 95 6.51 -11.34 -5.06
C ALA A 95 7.18 -12.40 -4.18
N ILE A 96 6.60 -13.61 -4.13
CA ILE A 96 7.20 -14.74 -3.40
C ILE A 96 8.51 -15.18 -4.07
N MET A 97 8.51 -15.37 -5.39
CA MET A 97 9.69 -15.83 -6.11
C MET A 97 10.85 -14.83 -6.06
N SER A 98 10.56 -13.54 -6.18
CA SER A 98 11.57 -12.48 -6.01
C SER A 98 12.09 -12.46 -4.57
N ALA A 99 11.22 -12.56 -3.57
CA ALA A 99 11.65 -12.56 -2.17
C ALA A 99 12.64 -13.71 -1.86
N LEU A 100 12.45 -14.88 -2.48
CA LEU A 100 13.39 -16.01 -2.36
C LEU A 100 14.78 -15.69 -2.92
N ILE A 101 14.90 -14.84 -3.94
CA ILE A 101 16.20 -14.38 -4.46
C ILE A 101 16.74 -13.14 -3.72
N GLY A 102 15.99 -12.60 -2.76
CA GLY A 102 16.44 -11.53 -1.85
C GLY A 102 16.11 -10.13 -2.33
N PHE A 103 15.14 -10.00 -3.23
CA PHE A 103 14.61 -8.73 -3.70
C PHE A 103 13.09 -8.78 -3.68
N LEU A 104 12.37 -7.70 -3.40
CA LEU A 104 10.92 -7.72 -3.48
C LEU A 104 10.42 -6.95 -4.69
N PHE A 105 9.80 -7.67 -5.62
CA PHE A 105 9.05 -7.08 -6.72
C PHE A 105 7.57 -7.48 -6.60
N ALA A 106 6.74 -6.54 -6.20
CA ALA A 106 5.32 -6.79 -6.00
C ALA A 106 4.47 -5.63 -6.53
N ALA A 107 3.47 -5.97 -7.33
CA ALA A 107 2.31 -5.14 -7.61
C ALA A 107 1.09 -5.99 -7.23
N PRO A 108 0.67 -5.96 -5.96
CA PRO A 108 -0.27 -6.95 -5.40
C PRO A 108 -1.63 -6.98 -6.10
N GLY A 109 -2.01 -5.87 -6.72
CA GLY A 109 -3.25 -5.71 -7.44
C GLY A 109 -3.47 -4.24 -7.76
N ALA A 110 -4.70 -3.91 -8.09
CA ALA A 110 -5.14 -2.53 -8.24
C ALA A 110 -6.61 -2.40 -7.88
N VAL A 111 -7.01 -1.21 -7.42
CA VAL A 111 -8.41 -0.83 -7.33
C VAL A 111 -8.91 -0.42 -8.71
N TYR A 112 -9.78 -1.25 -9.28
CA TYR A 112 -10.45 -0.96 -10.53
C TYR A 112 -11.69 -0.13 -10.25
N HIS A 113 -11.78 1.05 -10.85
CA HIS A 113 -12.97 1.91 -10.76
C HIS A 113 -13.67 2.06 -12.12
N ARG A 114 -15.00 2.11 -12.10
CA ARG A 114 -15.85 2.32 -13.28
C ARG A 114 -16.73 3.54 -13.10
N GLY A 115 -16.67 4.43 -14.08
CA GLY A 115 -17.45 5.66 -14.17
C GLY A 115 -16.69 6.71 -14.97
N ARG A 116 -17.29 7.90 -15.11
CA ARG A 116 -16.62 9.03 -15.76
C ARG A 116 -15.77 9.73 -14.70
N ILE A 117 -14.47 9.85 -14.95
CA ILE A 117 -13.55 10.59 -14.06
C ILE A 117 -12.83 11.67 -14.86
N THR A 118 -12.64 12.81 -14.21
CA THR A 118 -11.73 13.86 -14.67
C THR A 118 -10.29 13.50 -14.34
N LYS A 119 -9.34 14.14 -15.01
CA LYS A 119 -7.91 13.99 -14.68
C LYS A 119 -7.60 14.35 -13.23
N ARG A 120 -8.35 15.32 -12.67
CA ARG A 120 -8.20 15.76 -11.28
C ARG A 120 -8.66 14.69 -10.30
N GLU A 121 -9.85 14.13 -10.51
CA GLU A 121 -10.39 13.07 -9.65
C GLU A 121 -9.51 11.82 -9.68
N ASN A 122 -9.04 11.42 -10.87
CA ASN A 122 -8.09 10.32 -11.00
C ASN A 122 -6.79 10.59 -10.21
N ALA A 123 -6.28 11.83 -10.23
CA ALA A 123 -5.11 12.20 -9.44
C ALA A 123 -5.40 12.24 -7.93
N MET A 124 -6.61 12.61 -7.51
CA MET A 124 -7.03 12.57 -6.10
C MET A 124 -7.15 11.13 -5.59
N ILE A 125 -7.71 10.23 -6.39
CA ILE A 125 -7.75 8.78 -6.10
C ILE A 125 -6.32 8.27 -5.95
N SER A 126 -5.43 8.52 -6.91
CA SER A 126 -4.02 8.11 -6.82
C SER A 126 -3.27 8.76 -5.65
N LEU A 127 -3.62 9.97 -5.21
CA LEU A 127 -3.01 10.60 -4.02
C LEU A 127 -3.40 9.91 -2.71
N ALA A 128 -4.59 9.32 -2.64
CA ALA A 128 -5.14 8.77 -1.41
C ALA A 128 -4.24 7.71 -0.77
N GLY A 129 -3.70 6.80 -1.59
CA GLY A 129 -2.79 5.75 -1.14
C GLY A 129 -1.48 6.29 -0.54
N PRO A 130 -0.65 7.05 -1.28
CA PRO A 130 0.60 7.62 -0.77
C PRO A 130 0.41 8.51 0.46
N ILE A 131 -0.66 9.33 0.50
CA ILE A 131 -0.96 10.14 1.69
C ILE A 131 -1.31 9.27 2.88
N THR A 132 -2.09 8.21 2.70
CA THR A 132 -2.44 7.27 3.78
C THR A 132 -1.19 6.63 4.36
N ASN A 133 -0.25 6.21 3.51
CA ASN A 133 1.03 5.66 3.98
C ASN A 133 1.86 6.71 4.74
N LEU A 134 1.94 7.96 4.27
CA LEU A 134 2.63 9.02 5.02
C LEU A 134 2.00 9.25 6.41
N LEU A 135 0.67 9.23 6.50
CA LEU A 135 -0.04 9.35 7.78
C LEU A 135 0.20 8.14 8.70
N LEU A 136 0.23 6.93 8.14
CA LEU A 136 0.56 5.73 8.88
C LEU A 136 2.01 5.76 9.38
N ALA A 137 2.97 6.23 8.59
CA ALA A 137 4.35 6.42 9.05
C ALA A 137 4.38 7.34 10.29
N LEU A 138 3.62 8.44 10.28
CA LEU A 138 3.49 9.31 11.45
C LEU A 138 2.84 8.61 12.65
N LEU A 139 1.85 7.73 12.40
CA LEU A 139 1.19 6.95 13.45
C LEU A 139 2.09 5.89 14.08
N PHE A 140 2.98 5.28 13.29
CA PHE A 140 3.96 4.30 13.78
C PHE A 140 5.16 4.95 14.49
N LEU A 141 5.45 6.23 14.23
CA LEU A 141 6.62 6.93 14.76
C LEU A 141 6.71 6.92 16.30
N PRO A 142 5.65 7.18 17.09
CA PRO A 142 5.72 7.11 18.54
C PRO A 142 6.04 5.71 19.07
N LEU A 143 5.74 4.65 18.33
CA LEU A 143 6.02 3.28 18.79
C LEU A 143 7.52 3.00 18.88
N MET A 144 8.35 3.73 18.12
CA MET A 144 9.81 3.58 18.11
C MET A 144 10.48 3.91 19.44
N ILE A 145 9.82 4.65 20.34
CA ILE A 145 10.39 4.99 21.66
C ILE A 145 10.33 3.81 22.63
N PHE A 146 9.47 2.82 22.36
CA PHE A 146 9.31 1.66 23.22
C PHE A 146 10.36 0.59 22.90
N PRO A 147 10.85 -0.16 23.90
CA PRO A 147 11.79 -1.24 23.66
C PRO A 147 11.10 -2.48 23.05
N ASN A 148 11.92 -3.45 22.63
CA ASN A 148 11.50 -4.78 22.19
C ASN A 148 10.55 -4.73 20.97
N LEU A 149 9.59 -5.66 20.94
CA LEU A 149 8.68 -5.89 19.82
C LEU A 149 7.92 -4.63 19.40
N LEU A 150 7.52 -3.78 20.34
CA LEU A 150 6.75 -2.58 20.03
C LEU A 150 7.61 -1.53 19.30
N GLY A 151 8.87 -1.37 19.70
CA GLY A 151 9.86 -0.57 18.99
C GLY A 151 10.12 -1.09 17.58
N THR A 152 10.26 -2.42 17.43
CA THR A 152 10.41 -3.07 16.12
C THR A 152 9.20 -2.82 15.21
N ILE A 153 7.98 -2.93 15.73
CA ILE A 153 6.76 -2.60 14.98
C ILE A 153 6.75 -1.14 14.55
N GLY A 154 7.15 -0.22 15.43
CA GLY A 154 7.28 1.20 15.11
C GLY A 154 8.28 1.45 13.98
N GLN A 155 9.49 0.90 14.10
CA GLN A 155 10.55 1.09 13.12
C GLN A 155 10.18 0.46 11.76
N MET A 156 9.69 -0.78 11.76
CA MET A 156 9.20 -1.45 10.55
C MET A 156 8.04 -0.68 9.92
N GLY A 157 7.07 -0.27 10.72
CA GLY A 157 5.90 0.47 10.28
C GLY A 157 6.27 1.79 9.61
N VAL A 158 7.17 2.59 10.21
CA VAL A 158 7.70 3.82 9.60
C VAL A 158 8.41 3.49 8.29
N TRP A 159 9.34 2.54 8.30
CA TRP A 159 10.16 2.18 7.14
C TRP A 159 9.29 1.75 5.94
N ILE A 160 8.37 0.82 6.17
CA ILE A 160 7.51 0.25 5.13
C ILE A 160 6.58 1.33 4.55
N ASN A 161 5.94 2.13 5.40
CA ASN A 161 5.00 3.14 4.94
C ASN A 161 5.70 4.24 4.12
N LEU A 162 6.86 4.72 4.57
CA LEU A 162 7.65 5.69 3.79
C LEU A 162 8.14 5.09 2.48
N PHE A 163 8.59 3.83 2.49
CA PHE A 163 9.00 3.13 1.28
C PHE A 163 7.84 3.01 0.28
N LEU A 164 6.67 2.54 0.71
CA LEU A 164 5.49 2.40 -0.15
C LEU A 164 4.99 3.76 -0.66
N ALA A 165 5.02 4.81 0.16
CA ALA A 165 4.67 6.17 -0.25
C ALA A 165 5.65 6.70 -1.32
N ALA A 166 6.96 6.51 -1.14
CA ALA A 166 7.97 6.93 -2.09
C ALA A 166 7.89 6.11 -3.40
N PHE A 167 7.76 4.79 -3.31
CA PHE A 167 7.69 3.89 -4.45
C PHE A 167 6.47 4.17 -5.32
N ASN A 168 5.27 4.27 -4.72
CA ASN A 168 4.06 4.55 -5.49
C ASN A 168 4.04 5.96 -6.10
N MET A 169 4.83 6.91 -5.57
CA MET A 169 4.98 8.22 -6.18
C MET A 169 5.97 8.27 -7.34
N ILE A 170 6.63 7.17 -7.73
CA ILE A 170 7.45 7.14 -8.95
C ILE A 170 6.52 7.32 -10.17
N PRO A 171 6.78 8.26 -11.10
CA PRO A 171 5.86 8.59 -12.19
C PRO A 171 5.99 7.61 -13.38
N PHE A 172 5.84 6.31 -13.12
CA PHE A 172 6.06 5.25 -14.10
C PHE A 172 5.00 4.14 -14.00
N GLY A 173 4.72 3.48 -15.13
CA GLY A 173 3.92 2.26 -15.14
C GLY A 173 2.50 2.43 -14.59
N PRO A 174 2.04 1.54 -13.69
CA PRO A 174 0.74 1.62 -13.01
C PRO A 174 0.78 2.41 -11.69
N LEU A 175 1.93 2.97 -11.31
CA LEU A 175 2.11 3.63 -10.01
C LEU A 175 1.33 4.96 -9.93
N ASP A 176 0.87 5.29 -8.72
CA ASP A 176 0.05 6.47 -8.44
C ASP A 176 0.65 7.79 -8.92
N GLY A 177 1.96 7.94 -8.73
CA GLY A 177 2.71 9.14 -9.05
C GLY A 177 2.53 9.57 -10.51
N LYS A 178 2.27 8.62 -11.41
CA LYS A 178 2.04 8.91 -12.84
C LYS A 178 0.77 9.72 -13.06
N SER A 179 -0.34 9.34 -12.42
CA SER A 179 -1.62 10.05 -12.52
C SER A 179 -1.48 11.49 -11.98
N ILE A 180 -0.76 11.63 -10.87
CA ILE A 180 -0.55 12.91 -10.18
C ILE A 180 0.36 13.82 -11.01
N TYR A 181 1.48 13.29 -11.52
CA TYR A 181 2.40 14.02 -12.37
C TYR A 181 1.73 14.55 -13.65
N ASN A 182 0.88 13.73 -14.28
CA ASN A 182 0.14 14.11 -15.47
C ASN A 182 -0.92 15.19 -15.23
N TRP A 183 -1.43 15.29 -14.01
CA TRP A 183 -2.40 16.32 -13.63
C TRP A 183 -1.72 17.61 -13.14
N ASN A 184 -0.81 17.53 -12.17
CA ASN A 184 -0.14 18.67 -11.58
C ASN A 184 1.27 18.31 -11.04
N LYS A 185 2.31 18.77 -11.73
CA LYS A 185 3.71 18.53 -11.35
C LYS A 185 4.11 19.16 -10.00
N GLY A 186 3.46 20.26 -9.61
CA GLY A 186 3.71 20.92 -8.33
C GLY A 186 3.19 20.08 -7.16
N VAL A 187 1.96 19.58 -7.26
CA VAL A 187 1.40 18.66 -6.24
C VAL A 187 2.19 17.36 -6.20
N PHE A 188 2.56 16.83 -7.37
CA PHE A 188 3.45 15.67 -7.45
C PHE A 188 4.76 15.91 -6.67
N ALA A 189 5.46 17.00 -6.93
CA ALA A 189 6.72 17.31 -6.26
C ALA A 189 6.54 17.51 -4.75
N LEU A 190 5.44 18.15 -4.33
CA LEU A 190 5.11 18.40 -2.93
C LEU A 190 4.93 17.10 -2.13
N VAL A 191 4.48 16.02 -2.76
CA VAL A 191 4.33 14.71 -2.10
C VAL A 191 5.55 13.84 -2.31
N PHE A 192 6.09 13.78 -3.54
CA PHE A 192 7.20 12.89 -3.88
C PHE A 192 8.51 13.26 -3.18
N ILE A 193 8.85 14.56 -3.13
CA ILE A 193 10.13 15.01 -2.55
C ILE A 193 10.19 14.68 -1.05
N PRO A 194 9.18 15.03 -0.21
CA PRO A 194 9.20 14.60 1.18
C PRO A 194 9.23 13.08 1.34
N SER A 195 8.42 12.34 0.57
CA SER A 195 8.39 10.87 0.66
C SER A 195 9.77 10.25 0.41
N ILE A 196 10.47 10.66 -0.66
CA ILE A 196 11.78 10.08 -1.00
C ILE A 196 12.89 10.54 -0.04
N LEU A 197 12.84 11.79 0.43
CA LEU A 197 13.80 12.29 1.43
C LEU A 197 13.63 11.59 2.77
N LEU A 198 12.40 11.41 3.23
CA LEU A 198 12.11 10.70 4.48
C LEU A 198 12.46 9.22 4.36
N ALA A 199 12.08 8.54 3.27
CA ALA A 199 12.44 7.15 3.03
C ALA A 199 13.98 6.99 2.98
N GLY A 200 14.68 7.86 2.25
CA GLY A 200 16.14 7.87 2.19
C GLY A 200 16.79 8.15 3.54
N TYR A 201 16.27 9.10 4.32
CA TYR A 201 16.77 9.39 5.66
C TYR A 201 16.63 8.17 6.58
N VAL A 202 15.47 7.52 6.58
CA VAL A 202 15.23 6.33 7.41
C VAL A 202 16.17 5.18 7.00
N VAL A 203 16.35 4.94 5.70
CA VAL A 203 17.29 3.91 5.21
C VAL A 203 18.73 4.20 5.61
N LEU A 204 19.18 5.46 5.51
CA LEU A 204 20.59 5.82 5.71
C LEU A 204 20.98 6.05 7.18
N PHE A 205 20.08 6.59 7.99
CA PHE A 205 20.40 7.08 9.35
C PHE A 205 19.70 6.32 10.48
N VAL A 206 18.54 5.72 10.21
CA VAL A 206 17.81 4.92 11.21
C VAL A 206 18.18 3.44 11.12
N GLY A 207 18.56 2.97 9.92
CA GLY A 207 18.97 1.60 9.66
C GLY A 207 17.77 0.66 9.45
N LEU A 208 18.05 -0.49 8.81
CA LEU A 208 17.12 -1.61 8.76
C LEU A 208 17.07 -2.25 10.15
N PHE A 209 15.84 -2.44 10.64
CA PHE A 209 15.48 -3.00 11.94
C PHE A 209 16.13 -4.36 12.23
#